data_AF-A0A1Z4QHN3-F1
#
_entry.id   AF-A0A1Z4QHN3-F1
#
_cell.length_a   1.000
_cell.length_b   1.000
_cell.length_c   1.000
_cell.angle_alpha   90.00
_cell.angle_beta   90.00
_cell.angle_gamma   90.00
#
_symmetry.space_group_name_H-M   'P 1'
#
loop_
_entity.id
_entity.type
_entity.pdbx_description
1 polymer ?
#
loop_
_entity_poly.entity_id
_entity_poly.type
_entity_poly.pdbx_seq_one_letter_code
_entity_poly.pdbx_strand_id
1 'polypeptide(L)'
;MTNLKGKLKKTLGNLYGLRTWVEYGFRQCKQELGWTDYRFTSFQHIERWWEIIFCVYTMISLHSPTFLSSLQSPQIPPDISENSSVDFTVHQQWNHQTGWKNTLNNLRLIVQPLLLFWLIYPWLDVFPNSNLLLGFNQLISAMNGFKPFYSSA
;
A
#
# COMPACT_ATOMS: atom_id res chain seq x y z
N MET A 1 0.90 -35.24 1.28
CA MET A 1 -0.15 -35.83 0.42
C MET A 1 -0.74 -34.72 -0.43
N THR A 2 -0.91 -34.91 -1.74
CA THR A 2 -1.56 -33.92 -2.61
C THR A 2 -2.56 -34.61 -3.54
N ASN A 3 -3.63 -33.90 -3.90
CA ASN A 3 -4.66 -34.39 -4.82
C ASN A 3 -4.26 -34.26 -6.31
N LEU A 4 -3.02 -33.84 -6.58
CA LEU A 4 -2.53 -33.59 -7.93
C LEU A 4 -2.01 -34.90 -8.56
N LYS A 5 -2.42 -35.19 -9.79
CA LYS A 5 -2.03 -36.39 -10.56
C LYS A 5 -0.84 -36.08 -11.49
N GLY A 6 0.14 -36.98 -11.61
CA GLY A 6 1.23 -36.90 -12.60
C GLY A 6 2.66 -36.84 -12.04
N LYS A 7 3.67 -36.70 -12.93
CA LYS A 7 5.10 -36.51 -12.56
C LYS A 7 5.33 -35.10 -12.01
N LEU A 8 5.02 -34.92 -10.73
CA LEU A 8 4.89 -33.60 -10.09
C LEU A 8 6.08 -33.18 -9.22
N LYS A 9 7.19 -33.94 -9.15
CA LYS A 9 8.23 -33.70 -8.13
C LYS A 9 8.75 -32.24 -8.10
N LYS A 10 9.03 -31.65 -9.27
CA LYS A 10 9.51 -30.25 -9.39
C LYS A 10 8.39 -29.23 -9.16
N THR A 11 7.23 -29.43 -9.78
CA THR A 11 6.06 -28.54 -9.64
C THR A 11 5.55 -28.50 -8.21
N LEU A 12 5.48 -29.65 -7.55
CA LEU A 12 5.07 -29.78 -6.16
C LEU A 12 6.06 -29.10 -5.22
N GLY A 13 7.36 -29.24 -5.47
CA GLY A 13 8.39 -28.51 -4.74
C GLY A 13 8.22 -26.99 -4.84
N ASN A 14 7.98 -26.48 -6.06
CA ASN A 14 7.72 -25.06 -6.28
C ASN A 14 6.44 -24.58 -5.58
N LEU A 15 5.34 -25.32 -5.70
CA LEU A 15 4.06 -24.99 -5.06
C LEU A 15 4.17 -25.02 -3.53
N TYR A 16 4.86 -26.01 -2.97
CA TYR A 16 5.05 -26.10 -1.53
C TYR A 16 5.98 -25.00 -1.02
N GLY A 17 6.96 -24.59 -1.84
CA GLY A 17 7.80 -23.41 -1.58
C GLY A 17 7.01 -22.11 -1.48
N LEU A 18 5.81 -22.03 -2.10
CA LEU A 18 4.94 -20.86 -1.96
C LEU A 18 4.48 -20.64 -0.51
N ARG A 19 4.44 -21.70 0.31
CA ARG A 19 4.10 -21.60 1.74
C ARG A 19 5.02 -20.64 2.50
N THR A 20 6.29 -20.54 2.12
CA THR A 20 7.25 -19.64 2.77
C THR A 20 6.82 -18.18 2.62
N TRP A 21 6.10 -17.82 1.55
CA TRP A 21 5.57 -16.46 1.38
C TRP A 21 4.48 -16.11 2.39
N VAL A 22 3.75 -17.11 2.90
CA VAL A 22 2.77 -16.89 3.99
C VAL A 22 3.51 -16.45 5.26
N GLU A 23 4.65 -17.08 5.56
CA GLU A 23 5.49 -16.71 6.72
C GLU A 23 6.07 -15.30 6.55
N TYR A 24 6.56 -14.96 5.34
CA TYR A 24 7.01 -13.61 5.03
C TYR A 24 5.89 -12.57 5.20
N GLY A 25 4.66 -12.87 4.76
CA GLY A 25 3.51 -11.99 4.95
C GLY A 25 3.21 -11.75 6.43
N PHE A 26 3.19 -12.80 7.24
CA PHE A 26 3.01 -12.64 8.69
C PHE A 26 4.14 -11.84 9.35
N ARG A 27 5.39 -11.98 8.87
CA ARG A 27 6.51 -11.19 9.36
C ARG A 27 6.32 -9.70 9.04
N GLN A 28 5.85 -9.38 7.85
CA GLN A 28 5.53 -8.00 7.43
C GLN A 28 4.42 -7.39 8.28
N CYS A 29 3.33 -8.13 8.53
CA CYS A 29 2.25 -7.65 9.41
C CYS A 29 2.73 -7.37 10.84
N LYS A 30 3.65 -8.20 11.38
CA LYS A 30 4.19 -8.01 12.73
C LYS A 30 5.20 -6.85 12.82
N GLN A 31 6.16 -6.81 11.90
CA GLN A 31 7.30 -5.90 12.01
C GLN A 31 7.04 -4.52 11.40
N GLU A 32 6.24 -4.45 10.32
CA GLU A 32 6.08 -3.22 9.54
C GLU A 32 4.72 -2.56 9.75
N LEU A 33 3.65 -3.36 9.94
CA LEU A 33 2.28 -2.86 10.16
C LEU A 33 1.89 -2.77 11.65
N GLY A 34 2.79 -3.15 12.56
CA GLY A 34 2.60 -2.92 13.99
C GLY A 34 1.55 -3.79 14.64
N TRP A 35 1.33 -5.03 14.18
CA TRP A 35 0.40 -5.98 14.82
C TRP A 35 0.62 -6.09 16.34
N THR A 36 1.89 -6.08 16.77
CA THR A 36 2.28 -6.25 18.18
C THR A 36 2.38 -4.94 18.96
N ASP A 37 2.25 -3.79 18.30
CA ASP A 37 2.53 -2.48 18.92
C ASP A 37 1.42 -2.09 19.90
N TYR A 38 0.18 -2.49 19.61
CA TYR A 38 -0.98 -2.27 20.47
C TYR A 38 -1.39 -3.54 21.19
N ARG A 39 -1.48 -3.47 22.52
CA ARG A 39 -1.87 -4.60 23.38
C ARG A 39 -3.36 -4.53 23.73
N PHE A 40 -4.21 -4.98 22.81
CA PHE A 40 -5.64 -5.14 23.07
C PHE A 40 -5.91 -6.38 23.95
N THR A 41 -6.83 -6.26 24.89
CA THR A 41 -7.24 -7.35 25.79
C THR A 41 -8.60 -7.93 25.44
N SER A 42 -9.51 -7.11 24.91
CA SER A 42 -10.84 -7.54 24.47
C SER A 42 -10.78 -8.18 23.07
N PHE A 43 -11.40 -9.34 22.91
CA PHE A 43 -11.43 -10.07 21.64
C PHE A 43 -11.96 -9.25 20.46
N GLN A 44 -13.04 -8.48 20.66
CA GLN A 44 -13.65 -7.66 19.61
C GLN A 44 -12.68 -6.62 19.03
N HIS A 45 -11.83 -6.01 19.86
CA HIS A 45 -10.82 -5.06 19.38
C HIS A 45 -9.66 -5.76 18.68
N ILE A 46 -9.29 -6.97 19.13
CA ILE A 46 -8.26 -7.78 18.46
C ILE A 46 -8.70 -8.16 17.05
N GLU A 47 -9.95 -8.60 16.88
CA GLU A 47 -10.51 -8.96 15.57
C GLU A 47 -10.55 -7.76 14.62
N ARG A 48 -11.07 -6.61 15.07
CA ARG A 48 -11.08 -5.39 14.25
C ARG A 48 -9.68 -4.92 13.89
N TRP A 49 -8.73 -5.00 14.82
CA TRP A 49 -7.33 -4.64 14.55
C TRP A 49 -6.72 -5.56 13.49
N TRP A 50 -7.04 -6.86 13.57
CA TRP A 50 -6.62 -7.86 12.60
C TRP A 50 -7.17 -7.55 11.21
N GLU A 51 -8.47 -7.29 11.11
CA GLU A 51 -9.11 -6.92 9.84
C GLU A 51 -8.44 -5.69 9.20
N ILE A 52 -8.20 -4.63 9.99
CA ILE A 52 -7.54 -3.41 9.49
C ILE A 52 -6.14 -3.73 8.96
N ILE A 53 -5.34 -4.50 9.71
CA ILE A 53 -3.98 -4.87 9.28
C ILE A 53 -4.01 -5.68 7.98
N PHE A 54 -4.94 -6.63 7.87
CA PHE A 54 -5.06 -7.42 6.64
C PHE A 54 -5.58 -6.60 5.46
N CYS A 55 -6.47 -5.63 5.67
CA CYS A 55 -6.89 -4.68 4.63
C CYS A 55 -5.72 -3.80 4.14
N VAL A 56 -4.88 -3.31 5.06
CA VAL A 56 -3.69 -2.53 4.68
C VAL A 56 -2.67 -3.42 3.95
N TYR A 57 -2.46 -4.64 4.44
CA TYR A 57 -1.58 -5.61 3.81
C TYR A 57 -2.02 -5.96 2.37
N THR A 58 -3.31 -6.20 2.15
CA THR A 58 -3.86 -6.49 0.81
C THR A 58 -3.70 -5.27 -0.10
N MET A 59 -4.00 -4.07 0.38
CA MET A 59 -3.81 -2.82 -0.37
C MET A 59 -2.35 -2.67 -0.86
N ILE A 60 -1.37 -2.84 0.03
CA ILE A 60 0.06 -2.75 -0.33
C ILE A 60 0.44 -3.86 -1.32
N SER A 61 -0.05 -5.08 -1.10
CA SER A 61 0.28 -6.22 -1.95
C SER A 61 -0.26 -6.05 -3.37
N LEU A 62 -1.47 -5.51 -3.52
CA LEU A 62 -2.06 -5.19 -4.82
C LEU A 62 -1.27 -4.08 -5.55
N HIS A 63 -0.65 -3.18 -4.80
CA HIS A 63 0.21 -2.13 -5.34
C HIS A 63 1.64 -2.63 -5.66
N SER A 64 1.98 -3.88 -5.36
CA SER A 64 3.27 -4.45 -5.74
C SER A 64 3.35 -4.65 -7.26
N PRO A 65 4.47 -4.29 -7.92
CA PRO A 65 4.62 -4.45 -9.37
C PRO A 65 4.45 -5.90 -9.83
N THR A 66 4.75 -6.88 -8.97
CA THR A 66 4.60 -8.32 -9.26
C THR A 66 3.14 -8.77 -9.39
N PHE A 67 2.23 -8.17 -8.62
CA PHE A 67 0.80 -8.46 -8.73
C PHE A 67 0.19 -7.65 -9.86
N LEU A 68 0.62 -6.40 -10.02
CA LEU A 68 0.17 -5.55 -11.12
C LEU A 68 0.50 -6.16 -12.49
N SER A 69 1.70 -6.68 -12.71
CA SER A 69 2.05 -7.35 -13.96
C SER A 69 1.23 -8.63 -14.22
N SER A 70 0.76 -9.29 -13.17
CA SER A 70 -0.13 -10.46 -13.29
C SER A 70 -1.60 -10.06 -13.51
N LEU A 71 -2.01 -8.87 -13.07
CA LEU A 71 -3.36 -8.33 -13.21
C LEU A 71 -3.55 -7.60 -14.55
N GLN A 72 -2.47 -7.03 -15.10
CA GLN A 72 -2.43 -6.40 -16.41
C GLN A 72 -2.34 -7.48 -17.50
N SER A 73 -3.48 -7.82 -18.11
CA SER A 73 -3.54 -8.48 -19.42
C SER A 73 -2.84 -7.62 -20.48
N PRO A 74 -2.20 -8.18 -21.53
CA PRO A 74 -1.62 -7.38 -22.62
C PRO A 74 -2.74 -6.67 -23.39
N GLN A 75 -2.99 -5.40 -23.05
CA GLN A 75 -3.92 -4.54 -23.77
C GLN A 75 -3.23 -3.21 -24.07
N ILE A 76 -2.89 -3.07 -25.36
CA ILE A 76 -2.86 -1.86 -26.21
C ILE A 76 -1.84 -0.76 -25.83
N PRO A 77 -1.08 -0.19 -26.79
CA PRO A 77 -0.08 0.85 -26.54
C PRO A 77 -0.68 2.07 -25.84
N PRO A 78 0.14 2.82 -25.06
CA PRO A 78 -0.35 3.91 -24.24
C PRO A 78 -0.79 5.06 -25.15
N ASP A 79 -2.10 5.31 -25.21
CA ASP A 79 -2.59 6.60 -25.67
C ASP A 79 -2.13 7.66 -24.67
N ILE A 80 -1.38 8.60 -25.22
CA ILE A 80 -0.81 9.76 -24.55
C ILE A 80 -1.98 10.64 -24.08
N SER A 81 -2.37 10.50 -22.81
CA SER A 81 -3.07 11.55 -22.10
C SER A 81 -2.10 12.23 -21.14
N GLU A 82 -1.31 13.16 -21.69
CA GLU A 82 -0.59 14.19 -20.94
C GLU A 82 -1.59 15.04 -20.16
N ASN A 83 -1.98 14.59 -18.97
CA ASN A 83 -2.69 15.41 -18.01
C ASN A 83 -1.82 15.53 -16.77
N SER A 84 -0.88 16.48 -16.79
CA SER A 84 -0.21 17.09 -15.61
C SER A 84 -0.04 16.15 -14.40
N SER A 85 0.45 14.93 -14.62
CA SER A 85 0.60 13.97 -13.53
C SER A 85 1.82 14.41 -12.74
N VAL A 86 1.58 14.94 -11.54
CA VAL A 86 2.65 15.27 -10.58
C VAL A 86 3.53 14.03 -10.44
N ASP A 87 4.81 14.18 -10.75
CA ASP A 87 5.76 13.08 -10.60
C ASP A 87 6.12 12.91 -9.12
N PHE A 88 5.45 11.97 -8.45
CA PHE A 88 5.70 11.64 -7.04
C PHE A 88 7.11 11.06 -6.81
N THR A 89 7.76 10.57 -7.87
CA THR A 89 9.06 9.91 -7.76
C THR A 89 10.22 10.88 -7.52
N VAL A 90 9.98 12.19 -7.69
CA VAL A 90 10.95 13.25 -7.37
C VAL A 90 11.21 13.38 -5.88
N HIS A 91 10.32 12.86 -5.02
CA HIS A 91 10.49 12.94 -3.57
C HIS A 91 11.78 12.26 -3.11
N GLN A 92 12.62 12.93 -2.31
CA GLN A 92 13.94 12.43 -1.91
C GLN A 92 13.91 11.06 -1.21
N GLN A 93 12.83 10.77 -0.47
CA GLN A 93 12.63 9.49 0.22
C GLN A 93 11.87 8.44 -0.60
N TRP A 94 11.56 8.75 -1.86
CA TRP A 94 10.94 7.80 -2.77
C TRP A 94 11.88 6.64 -3.05
N ASN A 95 11.37 5.42 -2.97
CA ASN A 95 12.18 4.24 -3.25
C ASN A 95 11.79 3.63 -4.60
N HIS A 96 12.75 3.58 -5.52
CA HIS A 96 12.59 3.00 -6.86
C HIS A 96 12.81 1.47 -6.92
N GLN A 97 13.25 0.86 -5.81
CA GLN A 97 13.49 -0.58 -5.75
C GLN A 97 12.17 -1.36 -5.71
N THR A 98 12.17 -2.56 -6.29
CA THR A 98 11.03 -3.46 -6.25
C THR A 98 10.93 -4.18 -4.90
N GLY A 99 9.71 -4.32 -4.37
CA GLY A 99 9.47 -5.09 -3.16
C GLY A 99 8.41 -4.47 -2.26
N TRP A 100 7.74 -5.33 -1.48
CA TRP A 100 6.61 -4.96 -0.63
C TRP A 100 6.93 -3.80 0.34
N LYS A 101 8.11 -3.83 0.97
CA LYS A 101 8.54 -2.80 1.93
C LYS A 101 8.71 -1.42 1.27
N ASN A 102 9.18 -1.40 0.04
CA ASN A 102 9.39 -0.16 -0.72
C ASN A 102 8.04 0.42 -1.15
N THR A 103 7.12 -0.45 -1.59
CA THR A 103 5.73 -0.08 -1.85
C THR A 103 5.05 0.51 -0.62
N LEU A 104 5.22 -0.10 0.56
CA LEU A 104 4.74 0.44 1.83
C LEU A 104 5.33 1.83 2.12
N ASN A 105 6.64 2.01 1.95
CA ASN A 105 7.29 3.31 2.16
C ASN A 105 6.70 4.40 1.25
N ASN A 106 6.56 4.12 -0.03
CA ASN A 106 6.03 5.08 -0.99
C ASN A 106 4.56 5.43 -0.67
N LEU A 107 3.74 4.45 -0.29
CA LEU A 107 2.36 4.69 0.16
C LEU A 107 2.31 5.52 1.45
N ARG A 108 3.25 5.32 2.39
CA ARG A 108 3.35 6.17 3.59
C ARG A 108 3.61 7.63 3.24
N LEU A 109 4.50 7.88 2.28
CA LEU A 109 4.79 9.25 1.82
C LEU A 109 3.56 9.94 1.23
N ILE A 110 2.74 9.20 0.48
CA ILE A 110 1.51 9.74 -0.15
C ILE A 110 0.44 10.06 0.90
N VAL A 111 0.32 9.24 1.95
CA VAL A 111 -0.65 9.45 3.04
C VAL A 111 -0.18 10.50 4.05
N GLN A 112 1.13 10.78 4.12
CA GLN A 112 1.73 11.66 5.13
C GLN A 112 1.11 13.08 5.19
N PRO A 113 0.84 13.78 4.06
CA PRO A 113 0.17 15.09 4.10
C PRO A 113 -1.19 15.06 4.80
N LEU A 114 -1.97 14.00 4.60
CA LEU A 114 -3.26 13.83 5.27
C LEU A 114 -3.06 13.69 6.78
N LEU A 115 -2.09 12.88 7.22
CA LEU A 115 -1.80 12.72 8.65
C LEU A 115 -1.34 14.03 9.30
N LEU A 116 -0.50 14.79 8.61
CA LEU A 116 -0.05 16.10 9.09
C LEU A 116 -1.21 17.10 9.20
N PHE A 117 -2.13 17.09 8.23
CA PHE A 117 -3.33 17.90 8.30
C PHE A 117 -4.16 17.55 9.55
N TRP A 118 -4.40 16.27 9.83
CA TRP A 118 -5.14 15.84 11.03
C TRP A 118 -4.47 16.26 12.34
N LEU A 119 -3.13 16.29 12.39
CA LEU A 119 -2.40 16.75 13.58
C LEU A 119 -2.50 18.26 13.79
N ILE A 120 -2.55 19.03 12.71
CA ILE A 120 -2.62 20.50 12.75
C ILE A 120 -4.06 20.99 12.89
N TYR A 121 -5.05 20.23 12.41
CA TYR A 121 -6.45 20.64 12.37
C TYR A 121 -6.98 21.21 13.70
N PRO A 122 -6.75 20.59 14.88
CA PRO A 122 -7.20 21.16 16.16
C PRO A 122 -6.58 22.52 16.50
N TRP A 123 -5.39 22.82 15.98
CA TRP A 123 -4.73 24.11 16.19
C TRP A 123 -5.33 25.21 15.31
N LEU A 124 -5.98 24.86 14.20
CA LEU A 124 -6.68 25.83 13.35
C LEU A 124 -7.90 26.44 14.04
N ASP A 125 -8.49 25.73 15.00
CA ASP A 125 -9.57 26.27 15.83
C ASP A 125 -9.06 27.34 16.81
N VAL A 126 -7.81 27.20 17.28
CA VAL A 126 -7.16 28.16 18.19
C VAL A 126 -6.57 29.34 17.43
N PHE A 127 -5.94 29.07 16.29
CA PHE A 127 -5.29 30.05 15.42
C PHE A 127 -5.86 29.93 13.99
N PRO A 128 -6.97 30.60 13.69
CA PRO A 128 -7.63 30.47 12.40
C PRO A 128 -6.73 31.01 11.28
N ASN A 129 -6.31 30.12 10.39
CA ASN A 129 -5.50 30.43 9.21
C ASN A 129 -6.09 29.75 7.97
N SER A 130 -6.84 30.52 7.18
CA SER A 130 -7.50 30.04 5.96
C SER A 130 -6.50 29.61 4.89
N ASN A 131 -5.33 30.26 4.81
CA ASN A 131 -4.30 29.93 3.82
C ASN A 131 -3.67 28.57 4.10
N LEU A 132 -3.45 28.24 5.38
CA LEU A 132 -2.91 26.93 5.76
C LEU A 132 -3.90 25.82 5.43
N LEU A 133 -5.18 26.02 5.77
CA LEU A 133 -6.27 25.08 5.45
C LEU A 133 -6.37 24.86 3.93
N LEU A 134 -6.35 25.93 3.15
CA LEU A 134 -6.41 25.88 1.69
C LEU A 134 -5.18 25.16 1.10
N GLY A 135 -3.97 25.45 1.60
CA GLY A 135 -2.74 24.80 1.18
C GLY A 135 -2.75 23.29 1.43
N PHE A 136 -3.21 22.85 2.61
CA PHE A 136 -3.37 21.41 2.88
C PHE A 136 -4.41 20.76 1.97
N ASN A 137 -5.54 21.40 1.73
CA ASN A 137 -6.57 20.87 0.81
C ASN A 137 -6.04 20.72 -0.62
N GLN A 138 -5.27 21.71 -1.11
CA GLN A 138 -4.61 21.61 -2.42
C GLN A 138 -3.59 20.47 -2.47
N LEU A 139 -2.79 20.32 -1.42
CA LEU A 139 -1.81 19.24 -1.31
C LEU A 139 -2.49 17.86 -1.28
N ILE A 140 -3.55 17.71 -0.48
CA ILE A 140 -4.34 16.47 -0.41
C ILE A 140 -4.99 16.18 -1.77
N SER A 141 -5.52 17.19 -2.45
CA SER A 141 -6.04 17.04 -3.82
C SER A 141 -4.97 16.55 -4.79
N ALA A 142 -3.73 17.04 -4.68
CA ALA A 142 -2.62 16.55 -5.49
C ALA A 142 -2.27 15.09 -5.15
N MET A 143 -2.23 14.73 -3.86
CA MET A 143 -1.98 13.35 -3.43
C MET A 143 -3.06 12.37 -3.90
N ASN A 144 -4.33 12.79 -3.94
CA ASN A 144 -5.44 11.97 -4.45
C ASN A 144 -5.33 11.72 -5.97
N GLY A 145 -4.53 12.52 -6.69
CA GLY A 145 -4.17 12.26 -8.09
C GLY A 145 -3.24 11.06 -8.26
N PHE A 146 -2.68 10.53 -7.17
CA PHE A 146 -1.88 9.31 -7.22
C PHE A 146 -2.74 8.13 -7.66
N LYS A 147 -2.46 7.62 -8.86
CA LYS A 147 -3.05 6.40 -9.39
C LYS A 147 -2.04 5.25 -9.27
N PRO A 148 -2.32 4.25 -8.43
CA PRO A 148 -1.57 2.99 -8.35
C PRO A 148 -1.50 2.17 -9.64
N PHE A 149 -0.82 2.61 -10.71
CA PHE A 149 -0.66 1.83 -11.97
C PHE A 149 -1.93 1.13 -12.50
N TYR A 150 -3.12 1.64 -12.16
CA TYR A 150 -4.37 1.31 -12.82
C TYR A 150 -4.44 2.26 -14.00
N SER A 151 -4.18 1.74 -15.20
CA SER A 151 -4.76 2.33 -16.40
C SER A 151 -6.27 2.31 -16.16
N SER A 152 -6.86 3.50 -16.00
CA SER A 152 -8.30 3.65 -16.01
C SER A 152 -8.78 3.13 -17.35
N ALA A 153 -9.57 2.05 -17.30
CA ALA A 153 -10.33 1.53 -18.43
C ALA A 153 -11.18 2.63 -19.08
#